data_AF-A0AAJ4R900-F1
#
_entry.id   AF-A0AAJ4R900-F1
#
_cell.length_a   1.000
_cell.length_b   1.000
_cell.length_c   1.000
_cell.angle_alpha   90.00
_cell.angle_beta   90.00
_cell.angle_gamma   90.00
#
_symmetry.space_group_name_H-M   'P 1'
#
loop_
_entity.id
_entity.type
_entity.pdbx_description
1 polymer ?
#
loop_
_entity_poly.entity_id
_entity_poly.type
_entity_poly.pdbx_seq_one_letter_code
_entity_poly.pdbx_strand_id
1 'polypeptide(L)'
;MELSRRDLAKALGAVGLGVGAGVGVHQLRDDADSQTTPGPLDESDLATLVALGRVVYPTAVDGIESFVRRFTQTRASARPDHAREVAATIEYLDTYSETLDDAPFRDLSSDRRAATLEQMGADTADPDPEGSDVERVRYYLINDLLFALYSTPTGGELVGTENPMGHPGGTQSYQRGPQA
;
A
#
# COMPACT_ATOMS: atom_id res chain seq x y z
N MET A 1 10.76 -8.49 9.53
CA MET A 1 9.95 -9.34 8.63
C MET A 1 9.97 -8.66 7.28
N GLU A 2 10.43 -9.32 6.23
CA GLU A 2 10.74 -8.63 4.98
C GLU A 2 9.63 -8.80 3.93
N LEU A 3 9.15 -7.67 3.39
CA LEU A 3 8.22 -7.68 2.26
C LEU A 3 8.93 -8.16 0.99
N SER A 4 8.50 -9.31 0.49
CA SER A 4 9.12 -9.99 -0.65
C SER A 4 8.36 -9.82 -1.96
N ARG A 5 8.91 -10.38 -3.05
CA ARG A 5 8.20 -10.47 -4.34
C ARG A 5 6.89 -11.27 -4.24
N ARG A 6 6.83 -12.25 -3.33
CA ARG A 6 5.62 -13.05 -3.08
C ARG A 6 4.53 -12.17 -2.45
N ASP A 7 4.91 -11.29 -1.53
CA ASP A 7 4.01 -10.34 -0.89
C ASP A 7 3.44 -9.37 -1.92
N LEU A 8 4.29 -8.80 -2.76
CA LEU A 8 3.85 -7.95 -3.87
C LEU A 8 2.82 -8.65 -4.77
N ALA A 9 3.08 -9.89 -5.18
CA ALA A 9 2.14 -10.65 -6.02
C ALA A 9 0.80 -10.92 -5.32
N LYS A 10 0.80 -11.15 -4.00
CA LYS A 10 -0.41 -11.36 -3.21
C LYS A 10 -1.21 -10.07 -3.03
N ALA A 11 -0.55 -8.96 -2.72
CA ALA A 11 -1.19 -7.65 -2.61
C ALA A 11 -1.84 -7.23 -3.94
N LEU A 12 -1.13 -7.38 -5.06
CA LEU A 12 -1.69 -7.09 -6.40
C LEU A 12 -2.86 -8.03 -6.74
N GLY A 13 -2.76 -9.30 -6.39
CA GLY A 13 -3.85 -10.27 -6.53
C GLY A 13 -5.11 -9.85 -5.76
N ALA A 14 -4.97 -9.30 -4.56
CA ALA A 14 -6.09 -8.83 -3.73
C ALA A 14 -6.83 -7.62 -4.35
N VAL A 15 -6.12 -6.77 -5.10
CA VAL A 15 -6.73 -5.66 -5.89
C VAL A 15 -7.37 -6.17 -7.20
N GLY A 16 -7.34 -7.49 -7.46
CA GLY A 16 -7.85 -8.08 -8.70
C GLY A 16 -6.91 -7.89 -9.90
N LEU A 17 -5.65 -7.54 -9.66
CA LEU A 17 -4.60 -7.41 -10.69
C LEU A 17 -3.81 -8.72 -10.89
N GLY A 18 -4.33 -9.83 -10.37
CA GLY A 18 -3.74 -11.16 -10.53
C GLY A 18 -4.02 -11.79 -11.91
N VAL A 19 -3.12 -12.66 -12.34
CA VAL A 19 -3.01 -13.36 -13.65
C VAL A 19 -4.26 -14.19 -14.08
N GLY A 20 -5.36 -14.19 -13.30
CA GLY A 20 -6.54 -15.04 -13.53
C GLY A 20 -7.77 -14.38 -14.17
N ALA A 21 -7.79 -13.06 -14.37
CA ALA A 21 -8.90 -12.41 -15.08
C ALA A 21 -8.62 -12.35 -16.59
N GLY A 22 -9.27 -13.23 -17.36
CA GLY A 22 -9.07 -13.46 -18.80
C GLY A 22 -9.35 -12.31 -19.76
N VAL A 23 -9.27 -11.05 -19.32
CA VAL A 23 -9.43 -9.85 -20.17
C VAL A 23 -8.17 -8.96 -20.17
N GLY A 24 -7.21 -9.14 -19.26
CA GLY A 24 -6.04 -8.24 -19.13
C GLY A 24 -4.64 -8.85 -19.34
N VAL A 25 -4.53 -10.17 -19.50
CA VAL A 25 -3.20 -10.84 -19.50
C VAL A 25 -2.43 -10.64 -20.81
N HIS A 26 -3.07 -10.15 -21.87
CA HIS A 26 -2.37 -9.91 -23.13
C HIS A 26 -1.46 -8.67 -23.10
N GLN A 27 -1.63 -7.75 -22.14
CA GLN A 27 -0.73 -6.59 -21.96
C GLN A 27 0.43 -6.94 -21.02
N LEU A 28 0.16 -7.63 -19.91
CA LEU A 28 1.17 -7.98 -18.91
C LEU A 28 2.28 -8.93 -19.40
N ARG A 29 2.09 -9.63 -20.52
CA ARG A 29 3.13 -10.51 -21.11
C ARG A 29 3.94 -9.87 -22.24
N ASP A 30 3.42 -8.82 -22.88
CA ASP A 30 4.16 -8.05 -23.88
C ASP A 30 4.98 -6.89 -23.25
N ASP A 31 4.68 -6.52 -22.00
CA ASP A 31 5.31 -5.39 -21.27
C ASP A 31 6.59 -5.74 -20.49
N ALA A 32 7.35 -6.76 -20.90
CA ALA A 32 8.73 -6.91 -20.41
C ALA A 32 9.69 -5.91 -21.09
N ASP A 33 9.27 -5.29 -22.21
CA ASP A 33 10.05 -4.33 -23.01
C ASP A 33 9.28 -3.03 -23.35
N SER A 34 8.10 -2.81 -22.78
CA SER A 34 7.33 -1.58 -23.03
C SER A 34 7.76 -0.47 -22.08
N GLN A 35 8.25 0.63 -22.66
CA GLN A 35 8.48 1.90 -21.98
C GLN A 35 7.24 2.27 -21.15
N THR A 36 7.42 2.34 -19.83
CA THR A 36 6.40 2.76 -18.87
C THR A 36 5.86 4.12 -19.31
N THR A 37 4.63 4.17 -19.83
CA THR A 37 3.92 5.43 -20.00
C THR A 37 3.93 6.13 -18.64
N PRO A 38 4.38 7.40 -18.52
CA PRO A 38 4.39 8.09 -17.24
C PRO A 38 2.98 8.04 -16.65
N GLY A 39 2.83 7.33 -15.53
CA GLY A 39 1.56 7.27 -14.81
C GLY A 39 1.25 8.63 -14.19
N PRO A 40 0.03 8.80 -13.63
CA PRO A 40 -0.33 10.04 -12.94
C PRO A 40 0.47 10.31 -11.66
N LEU A 41 1.27 9.34 -11.20
CA LEU A 41 2.14 9.47 -10.03
C LEU A 41 3.59 9.64 -10.48
N ASP A 42 4.23 10.69 -10.00
CA ASP A 42 5.64 10.96 -10.24
C ASP A 42 6.55 10.40 -9.14
N GLU A 43 7.85 10.68 -9.22
CA GLU A 43 8.81 10.21 -8.24
C GLU A 43 8.63 10.85 -6.85
N SER A 44 8.17 12.09 -6.78
CA SER A 44 7.84 12.74 -5.50
C SER A 44 6.63 12.10 -4.83
N ASP A 45 5.59 11.75 -5.60
CA ASP A 45 4.42 11.04 -5.09
C ASP A 45 4.82 9.69 -4.49
N LEU A 46 5.65 8.94 -5.22
CA LEU A 46 6.17 7.65 -4.75
C LEU A 46 7.02 7.82 -3.49
N ALA A 47 7.86 8.85 -3.41
CA ALA A 47 8.65 9.16 -2.23
C ALA A 47 7.76 9.51 -1.03
N THR A 48 6.68 10.28 -1.23
CA THR A 48 5.69 10.59 -0.19
C THR A 48 4.98 9.34 0.30
N LEU A 49 4.54 8.45 -0.58
CA LEU A 49 3.92 7.17 -0.19
C LEU A 49 4.89 6.24 0.55
N VAL A 50 6.16 6.21 0.18
CA VAL A 50 7.19 5.46 0.92
C VAL A 50 7.40 6.06 2.30
N ALA A 51 7.48 7.39 2.41
CA ALA A 51 7.60 8.09 3.68
C ALA A 51 6.41 7.81 4.59
N LEU A 52 5.18 7.80 4.04
CA LEU A 52 3.96 7.44 4.75
C LEU A 52 3.96 5.96 5.17
N GLY A 53 4.36 5.06 4.27
CA GLY A 53 4.49 3.63 4.55
C GLY A 53 5.41 3.34 5.74
N ARG A 54 6.52 4.07 5.87
CA ARG A 54 7.44 3.96 7.02
C ARG A 54 6.82 4.39 8.36
N VAL A 55 5.74 5.19 8.33
CA VAL A 55 5.01 5.62 9.52
C VAL A 55 3.87 4.66 9.85
N VAL A 56 3.08 4.27 8.85
CA VAL A 56 1.86 3.47 9.08
C VAL A 56 2.12 1.97 9.18
N TYR A 57 3.24 1.47 8.64
CA TYR A 57 3.61 0.07 8.80
C TYR A 57 4.28 -0.18 10.14
N PRO A 58 4.03 -1.34 10.78
CA PRO A 58 4.73 -1.72 11.99
C PRO A 58 6.25 -1.72 11.79
N THR A 59 6.99 -1.27 12.79
CA THR A 59 8.47 -1.19 12.76
C THR A 59 9.18 -2.52 12.56
N ALA A 60 8.47 -3.64 12.77
CA ALA A 60 8.95 -4.99 12.50
C ALA A 60 8.97 -5.34 11.00
N VAL A 61 8.48 -4.48 10.11
CA VAL A 61 8.40 -4.71 8.66
C VAL A 61 9.55 -4.02 7.93
N ASP A 62 10.28 -4.80 7.14
CA ASP A 62 11.40 -4.39 6.31
C ASP A 62 11.00 -4.43 4.82
N GLY A 63 11.79 -3.81 3.93
CA GLY A 63 11.52 -3.83 2.49
C GLY A 63 10.39 -2.88 2.03
N ILE A 64 9.96 -1.96 2.90
CA ILE A 64 8.85 -1.01 2.66
C ILE A 64 9.01 -0.26 1.34
N GLU A 65 10.18 0.30 1.08
CA GLU A 65 10.41 1.15 -0.09
C GLU A 65 10.18 0.42 -1.41
N SER A 66 10.81 -0.75 -1.58
CA SER A 66 10.70 -1.51 -2.81
C SER A 66 9.29 -2.06 -3.02
N PHE A 67 8.61 -2.44 -1.93
CA PHE A 67 7.23 -2.91 -1.95
C PHE A 67 6.26 -1.80 -2.36
N VAL A 68 6.26 -0.67 -1.63
CA VAL A 68 5.32 0.44 -1.86
C VAL A 68 5.49 0.99 -3.27
N ARG A 69 6.73 1.24 -3.72
CA ARG A 69 6.99 1.74 -5.08
C ARG A 69 6.40 0.84 -6.15
N ARG A 70 6.67 -0.47 -6.08
CA ARG A 70 6.20 -1.42 -7.09
C ARG A 70 4.69 -1.63 -7.05
N PHE A 71 4.13 -1.79 -5.85
CA PHE A 71 2.69 -1.96 -5.68
C PHE A 71 1.94 -0.76 -6.25
N THR A 72 2.34 0.45 -5.86
CA THR A 72 1.72 1.69 -6.30
C THR A 72 1.86 1.89 -7.81
N GLN A 73 3.05 1.71 -8.39
CA GLN A 73 3.25 1.85 -9.83
C GLN A 73 2.38 0.88 -10.62
N THR A 74 2.38 -0.41 -10.26
CA THR A 74 1.56 -1.42 -10.95
C THR A 74 0.06 -1.13 -10.80
N ARG A 75 -0.38 -0.71 -9.61
CA ARG A 75 -1.79 -0.34 -9.39
C ARG A 75 -2.18 0.91 -10.17
N ALA A 76 -1.30 1.92 -10.23
CA ALA A 76 -1.55 3.17 -10.93
C ALA A 76 -1.67 2.95 -12.45
N SER A 77 -0.82 2.10 -13.04
CA SER A 77 -0.95 1.70 -14.44
C SER A 77 -2.27 0.99 -14.73
N ALA A 78 -2.72 0.13 -13.80
CA ALA A 78 -3.97 -0.61 -13.98
C ALA A 78 -5.25 0.19 -13.65
N ARG A 79 -5.14 1.21 -12.79
CA ARG A 79 -6.26 2.04 -12.31
C ARG A 79 -5.88 3.53 -12.34
N PRO A 80 -5.78 4.14 -13.53
CA PRO A 80 -5.31 5.52 -13.67
C PRO A 80 -6.23 6.54 -12.99
N ASP A 81 -7.54 6.31 -12.93
CA ASP A 81 -8.48 7.19 -12.24
C ASP A 81 -8.20 7.22 -10.73
N HIS A 82 -8.02 6.05 -10.11
CA HIS A 82 -7.62 5.94 -8.71
C HIS A 82 -6.27 6.63 -8.44
N ALA A 83 -5.31 6.48 -9.35
CA ALA A 83 -4.01 7.11 -9.19
C ALA A 83 -4.05 8.65 -9.27
N ARG A 84 -5.01 9.24 -10.01
CA ARG A 84 -5.22 10.70 -9.98
C ARG A 84 -5.74 11.18 -8.62
N GLU A 85 -6.65 10.41 -8.00
CA GLU A 85 -7.16 10.71 -6.67
C GLU A 85 -6.06 10.58 -5.60
N VAL A 86 -5.19 9.58 -5.72
CA VAL A 86 -4.00 9.45 -4.87
C VAL A 86 -3.08 10.67 -5.03
N ALA A 87 -2.78 11.09 -6.26
CA ALA A 87 -1.92 12.26 -6.52
C ALA A 87 -2.51 13.54 -5.91
N ALA A 88 -3.80 13.81 -6.13
CA ALA A 88 -4.49 14.96 -5.56
C ALA A 88 -4.49 14.94 -4.02
N THR A 89 -4.59 13.75 -3.42
CA THR A 89 -4.56 13.60 -1.96
C THR A 89 -3.14 13.78 -1.40
N ILE A 90 -2.11 13.39 -2.15
CA ILE A 90 -0.70 13.67 -1.80
C ILE A 90 -0.42 15.17 -1.83
N GLU A 91 -0.90 15.87 -2.86
CA GLU A 91 -0.77 17.33 -2.98
C GLU A 91 -1.37 18.04 -1.76
N TYR A 92 -2.54 17.59 -1.30
CA TYR A 92 -3.14 18.09 -0.06
C TYR A 92 -2.27 17.83 1.18
N LEU A 93 -1.75 16.61 1.35
CA LEU A 93 -0.88 16.26 2.48
C LEU A 93 0.42 17.08 2.50
N ASP A 94 1.04 17.27 1.33
CA ASP A 94 2.23 18.10 1.18
C ASP A 94 1.92 19.56 1.49
N THR A 95 0.81 20.11 0.98
CA THR A 95 0.37 21.48 1.28
C THR A 95 0.11 21.68 2.79
N TYR A 96 -0.54 20.71 3.44
CA TYR A 96 -0.77 20.73 4.89
C TYR A 96 0.55 20.72 5.67
N SER A 97 1.50 19.89 5.25
CA SER A 97 2.83 19.78 5.86
C SER A 97 3.65 21.05 5.66
N GLU A 98 3.66 21.62 4.45
CA GLU A 98 4.36 22.87 4.14
C GLU A 98 3.80 24.04 4.95
N THR A 99 2.48 24.08 5.17
CA THR A 99 1.85 25.12 5.98
C THR A 99 2.28 25.08 7.45
N LEU A 100 2.60 23.89 7.98
CA LEU A 100 2.95 23.69 9.39
C LEU A 100 4.45 23.67 9.66
N ASP A 101 5.23 23.17 8.70
CA ASP A 101 6.63 22.79 8.89
C ASP A 101 7.57 23.32 7.79
N ASP A 102 7.06 24.14 6.86
CA ASP A 102 7.81 24.72 5.73
C ASP A 102 8.53 23.66 4.87
N ALA A 103 8.03 22.42 4.86
CA ALA A 103 8.56 21.30 4.12
C ALA A 103 7.47 20.30 3.72
N PRO A 104 7.59 19.65 2.54
CA PRO A 104 6.65 18.61 2.14
C PRO A 104 6.77 17.40 3.06
N PHE A 105 5.72 16.58 3.13
CA PHE A 105 5.60 15.49 4.10
C PHE A 105 6.78 14.50 4.02
N ARG A 106 7.22 14.20 2.80
CA ARG A 106 8.35 13.29 2.53
C ARG A 106 9.68 13.76 3.10
N ASP A 107 9.86 15.06 3.36
CA ASP A 107 11.12 15.63 3.84
C ASP A 107 11.15 15.80 5.36
N LEU A 108 10.01 15.65 6.03
CA LEU A 108 9.89 15.68 7.49
C LEU A 108 10.64 14.50 8.14
N SER A 109 11.01 14.65 9.42
CA SER A 109 11.53 13.52 10.22
C SER A 109 10.43 12.48 10.48
N SER A 110 10.81 11.24 10.83
CA SER A 110 9.83 10.17 11.10
C SER A 110 8.82 10.55 12.19
N ASP A 111 9.31 11.10 13.30
CA ASP A 111 8.46 11.53 14.42
C ASP A 111 7.54 12.67 14.01
N ARG A 112 8.04 13.59 13.17
CA ARG A 112 7.23 14.72 12.71
C ARG A 112 6.15 14.27 11.75
N ARG A 113 6.44 13.35 10.82
CA ARG A 113 5.42 12.75 9.94
C ARG A 113 4.29 12.10 10.72
N ALA A 114 4.62 11.35 11.77
CA ALA A 114 3.62 10.74 12.65
C ALA A 114 2.75 11.81 13.33
N ALA A 115 3.38 12.84 13.90
CA ALA A 115 2.68 13.94 14.54
C ALA A 115 1.80 14.74 13.56
N THR A 116 2.22 14.91 12.30
CA THR A 116 1.42 15.58 11.26
C THR A 116 0.12 14.84 10.98
N LEU A 117 0.17 13.50 10.86
CA LEU A 117 -1.03 12.67 10.63
C LEU A 117 -1.98 12.68 11.84
N GLU A 118 -1.43 12.63 13.05
CA GLU A 118 -2.22 12.74 14.29
C GLU A 118 -2.87 14.12 14.41
N GLN A 119 -2.11 15.19 14.13
CA GLN A 119 -2.61 16.56 14.24
C GLN A 119 -3.73 16.87 13.24
N MET A 120 -3.68 16.28 12.03
CA MET A 120 -4.77 16.41 11.07
C MET A 120 -5.99 15.53 11.41
N GLY A 121 -5.84 14.55 12.31
CA GLY A 121 -6.88 13.57 12.67
C GLY A 121 -7.06 12.45 11.65
N ALA A 122 -6.08 12.21 10.76
CA ALA A 122 -6.19 11.20 9.71
C ALA A 122 -6.17 9.75 10.24
N ASP A 123 -5.71 9.53 11.46
CA ASP A 123 -5.74 8.23 12.12
C ASP A 123 -7.14 7.83 12.60
N THR A 124 -7.99 8.83 12.92
CA THR A 124 -9.35 8.65 13.46
C THR A 124 -10.47 9.00 12.49
N ALA A 125 -10.16 9.65 11.36
CA ALA A 125 -11.15 10.03 10.35
C ALA A 125 -11.85 8.81 9.73
N ASP A 126 -13.09 9.01 9.30
CA ASP A 126 -13.80 8.01 8.52
C ASP A 126 -13.18 7.91 7.10
N PRO A 127 -12.97 6.71 6.56
CA PRO A 127 -12.43 6.56 5.22
C PRO A 127 -13.52 6.78 4.16
N ASP A 128 -13.65 8.01 3.68
CA ASP A 128 -14.62 8.39 2.64
C ASP A 128 -13.91 8.99 1.41
N PRO A 129 -13.99 8.35 0.22
CA PRO A 129 -13.40 8.89 -1.01
C PRO A 129 -14.08 10.16 -1.52
N GLU A 130 -15.32 10.42 -1.11
CA GLU A 130 -16.12 11.60 -1.45
C GLU A 130 -16.20 12.61 -0.28
N GLY A 131 -15.51 12.31 0.82
CA GLY A 131 -15.48 13.12 2.03
C GLY A 131 -14.53 14.31 1.96
N SER A 132 -14.27 14.88 3.13
CA SER A 132 -13.27 15.92 3.36
C SER A 132 -11.86 15.45 3.00
N ASP A 133 -10.94 16.40 2.84
CA ASP A 133 -9.56 16.08 2.45
C ASP A 133 -8.86 15.15 3.47
N VAL A 134 -9.19 15.26 4.76
CA VAL A 134 -8.66 14.36 5.81
C VAL A 134 -9.22 12.94 5.64
N GLU A 135 -10.52 12.80 5.36
CA GLU A 135 -11.16 11.50 5.10
C GLU A 135 -10.59 10.86 3.82
N ARG A 136 -10.26 11.68 2.81
CA ARG A 136 -9.56 11.24 1.60
C ARG A 136 -8.13 10.81 1.88
N VAL A 137 -7.36 11.50 2.74
CA VAL A 137 -6.03 11.04 3.19
C VAL A 137 -6.14 9.66 3.85
N ARG A 138 -7.15 9.48 4.71
CA ARG A 138 -7.41 8.18 5.34
C ARG A 138 -7.76 7.12 4.32
N TYR A 139 -8.62 7.41 3.35
CA TYR A 139 -9.05 6.47 2.31
C TYR A 139 -7.93 6.15 1.29
N TYR A 140 -7.43 7.15 0.58
CA TYR A 140 -6.54 6.97 -0.59
C TYR A 140 -5.07 6.74 -0.24
N LEU A 141 -4.61 7.17 0.93
CA LEU A 141 -3.19 7.04 1.30
C LEU A 141 -2.99 6.00 2.39
N ILE A 142 -3.58 6.22 3.58
CA ILE A 142 -3.35 5.36 4.74
C ILE A 142 -3.95 3.97 4.51
N ASN A 143 -5.24 3.89 4.20
CA ASN A 143 -5.92 2.61 4.04
C ASN A 143 -5.43 1.85 2.81
N ASP A 144 -5.03 2.54 1.75
CA ASP A 144 -4.50 1.91 0.55
C ASP A 144 -3.17 1.20 0.84
N LEU A 145 -2.29 1.82 1.64
CA LEU A 145 -1.06 1.20 2.11
C LEU A 145 -1.33 0.07 3.11
N LEU A 146 -2.23 0.26 4.08
CA LEU A 146 -2.58 -0.79 5.05
C LEU A 146 -3.25 -1.98 4.37
N PHE A 147 -4.13 -1.74 3.40
CA PHE A 147 -4.72 -2.76 2.56
C PHE A 147 -3.64 -3.55 1.83
N ALA A 148 -2.65 -2.85 1.24
CA ALA A 148 -1.54 -3.50 0.55
C ALA A 148 -0.78 -4.41 1.51
N LEU A 149 -0.41 -3.94 2.71
CA LEU A 149 0.30 -4.73 3.71
C LEU A 149 -0.52 -5.95 4.16
N TYR A 150 -1.76 -5.76 4.62
CA TYR A 150 -2.58 -6.83 5.18
C TYR A 150 -3.08 -7.85 4.14
N SER A 151 -2.97 -7.53 2.85
CA SER A 151 -3.18 -8.48 1.75
C SER A 151 -2.00 -9.42 1.51
N THR A 152 -0.88 -9.22 2.22
CA THR A 152 0.35 -10.02 2.06
C THR A 152 0.44 -11.11 3.14
N PRO A 153 1.18 -12.21 2.86
CA PRO A 153 1.63 -13.14 3.90
C PRO A 153 2.25 -12.46 5.12
N THR A 154 3.19 -11.53 4.93
CA THR A 154 3.83 -10.79 6.03
C THR A 154 2.83 -9.98 6.86
N GLY A 155 1.86 -9.33 6.21
CA GLY A 155 0.81 -8.58 6.90
C GLY A 155 -0.20 -9.48 7.62
N GLY A 156 -0.52 -10.65 7.06
CA GLY A 156 -1.41 -11.63 7.71
C GLY A 156 -0.82 -12.20 9.00
N GLU A 157 0.50 -12.43 9.04
CA GLU A 157 1.21 -12.89 10.24
C GLU A 157 1.13 -11.85 11.38
N LEU A 158 1.15 -10.54 11.06
CA LEU A 158 1.06 -9.46 12.06
C LEU A 158 -0.26 -9.43 12.84
N VAL A 159 -1.36 -9.87 12.23
CA VAL A 159 -2.70 -9.83 12.84
C VAL A 159 -3.22 -11.21 13.24
N GLY A 160 -2.35 -12.23 13.20
CA GLY A 160 -2.71 -13.61 13.56
C GLY A 160 -3.78 -14.22 12.63
N THR A 161 -3.99 -13.65 11.44
CA THR A 161 -4.86 -14.21 10.40
C THR A 161 -4.06 -15.05 9.42
N GLU A 162 -3.08 -15.80 9.94
CA GLU A 162 -2.65 -17.02 9.26
C GLU A 162 -3.92 -17.83 8.99
N ASN A 163 -4.10 -18.31 7.75
CA ASN A 163 -5.21 -19.18 7.45
C ASN A 163 -5.22 -20.29 8.51
N PRO A 164 -6.27 -20.34 9.37
CA PRO A 164 -6.29 -21.26 10.46
C PRO A 164 -6.19 -22.62 9.84
N MET A 165 -5.56 -23.48 10.60
CA MET A 165 -4.96 -24.67 10.10
C MET A 165 -5.94 -25.30 9.02
N GLY A 166 -7.25 -25.56 9.17
CA GLY A 166 -7.98 -26.56 8.36
C GLY A 166 -8.64 -26.08 7.07
N HIS A 167 -8.30 -24.89 6.57
CA HIS A 167 -8.88 -24.33 5.35
C HIS A 167 -8.09 -24.74 4.09
N PRO A 168 -8.76 -24.93 2.94
CA PRO A 168 -8.10 -25.36 1.71
C PRO A 168 -7.04 -24.34 1.29
N GLY A 169 -5.77 -24.65 1.58
CA GLY A 169 -4.63 -23.77 1.34
C GLY A 169 -3.49 -23.81 2.39
N GLY A 170 -3.69 -24.41 3.57
CA GLY A 170 -2.63 -24.57 4.59
C GLY A 170 -1.94 -25.94 4.52
N THR A 171 -0.70 -26.03 4.04
CA THR A 171 -0.11 -27.33 3.64
C THR A 171 0.82 -28.01 4.65
N GLN A 172 0.97 -27.58 5.91
CA GLN A 172 1.88 -28.28 6.83
C GLN A 172 1.30 -28.65 8.19
N SER A 173 0.34 -27.89 8.70
CA SER A 173 0.03 -28.00 10.11
C SER A 173 -1.10 -29.02 10.44
N TYR A 174 -1.77 -29.63 9.44
CA TYR A 174 -2.66 -30.82 9.64
C TYR A 174 -2.00 -32.17 9.56
N GLN A 175 -0.79 -32.29 9.02
CA GLN A 175 -0.28 -33.62 8.67
C GLN A 175 0.23 -34.43 9.86
N ARG A 176 0.27 -33.84 11.06
CA ARG A 176 0.63 -34.57 12.29
C ARG A 176 -0.55 -34.58 13.26
N GLY A 177 -1.42 -35.58 13.09
CA GLY A 177 -2.36 -35.96 14.15
C GLY A 177 -1.61 -36.39 15.42
N PRO A 178 -2.26 -36.33 16.60
CA PRO A 178 -1.63 -36.75 17.83
C PRO A 178 -1.25 -38.23 17.73
N GLN A 179 0.01 -38.53 18.04
CA GLN A 179 0.45 -39.90 18.24
C GLN A 179 -0.34 -40.45 19.44
N ALA A 180 -1.21 -41.43 19.17
CA ALA A 180 -1.83 -42.28 20.18
C ALA A 180 -1.02 -43.57 20.31
#